data_AF-A0A962HAJ3-F1
#
_entry.id   AF-A0A962HAJ3-F1
#
_cell.length_a   1.000
_cell.length_b   1.000
_cell.length_c   1.000
_cell.angle_alpha   90.00
_cell.angle_beta   90.00
_cell.angle_gamma   90.00
#
_symmetry.space_group_name_H-M   'P 1'
#
loop_
_entity.id
_entity.type
_entity.pdbx_description
1 polymer ?
#
loop_
_entity_poly.entity_id
_entity_poly.type
_entity_poly.pdbx_seq_one_letter_code
_entity_poly.pdbx_strand_id
1 'polypeptide(L)'
;MRVFRCENCQALVYFSSVECVNCHARLGFIPEERAMGAFFVQEHGSLRRCVDSPMSWRYCANAQNACACTWLVRSDDASALCLSCRLTATIPDQNYADNQQAWRDLEAAKRNWLATVLDLHLPVRSRSADPEHGLSFHFLRQVDFSRPVLTGHAAGEITINAVESDPVQRARSKQALMEPYRTLLGHFRHESGHYYWDLLIRNSLLIEPFRALFGDERASYADALAQHHEFGTTP
;
A
#
# COMPACT_ATOMS: atom_id res chain seq x y z
N MET A 1 -2.94 9.56 10.76
CA MET A 1 -1.59 10.09 10.49
C MET A 1 -0.66 9.50 11.53
N ARG A 2 0.35 8.72 11.13
CA ARG A 2 1.31 8.09 12.05
C ARG A 2 2.45 9.07 12.32
N VAL A 3 2.76 9.28 13.60
CA VAL A 3 3.73 10.28 14.07
C VAL A 3 4.92 9.56 14.68
N PHE A 4 6.12 10.08 14.43
CA PHE A 4 7.38 9.55 14.92
C PHE A 4 8.21 10.69 15.51
N ARG A 5 9.38 10.36 16.05
CA ARG A 5 10.38 11.33 16.51
C ARG A 5 11.65 11.16 15.69
N CYS A 6 12.25 12.27 15.29
CA CYS A 6 13.56 12.25 14.64
C CYS A 6 14.60 11.67 15.62
N GLU A 7 15.35 10.66 15.19
CA GLU A 7 16.33 10.00 16.07
C GLU A 7 17.47 10.94 16.50
N ASN A 8 17.77 11.97 15.70
CA ASN A 8 18.83 12.94 15.98
C ASN A 8 18.42 14.02 17.00
N CYS A 9 17.25 14.63 16.84
CA CYS A 9 16.85 15.81 17.62
C CYS A 9 15.49 15.71 18.32
N GLN A 10 14.83 14.54 18.25
CA GLN A 10 13.56 14.22 18.91
C GLN A 10 12.33 15.06 18.48
N ALA A 11 12.50 15.96 17.50
CA ALA A 11 11.39 16.69 16.88
C ALA A 11 10.38 15.72 16.26
N LEU A 12 9.10 16.10 16.29
CA LEU A 12 8.04 15.33 15.65
C LEU A 12 8.25 15.28 14.14
N VAL A 13 8.15 14.08 13.58
CA VAL A 13 8.22 13.82 12.14
C VAL A 13 7.07 12.90 11.73
N TYR A 14 6.72 12.93 10.46
CA TYR A 14 5.56 12.19 9.94
C TYR A 14 6.01 11.08 9.01
N PHE A 15 5.11 10.13 8.76
CA PHE A 15 5.39 8.96 7.93
C PHE A 15 5.88 9.26 6.50
N SER A 16 5.50 10.42 5.95
CA SER A 16 5.94 10.90 4.63
C SER A 16 7.10 11.89 4.68
N SER A 17 7.61 12.24 5.87
CA SER A 17 8.71 13.19 6.00
C SER A 17 9.98 12.62 5.40
N VAL A 18 10.65 13.42 4.56
CA VAL A 18 11.94 13.09 3.92
C VAL A 18 13.13 13.78 4.57
N GLU A 19 12.87 14.81 5.38
CA GLU A 19 13.86 15.59 6.09
C GLU A 19 13.27 16.12 7.40
N CYS A 20 14.08 16.19 8.45
CA CYS A 20 13.69 16.80 9.71
C CYS A 20 13.79 18.32 9.61
N VAL A 21 12.67 19.02 9.80
CA VAL A 21 12.62 20.49 9.74
C VAL A 21 13.44 21.21 10.82
N ASN A 22 13.86 20.51 11.88
CA ASN A 22 14.62 21.10 12.98
C ASN A 22 16.13 20.89 12.87
N CYS A 23 16.59 19.73 12.40
CA CYS A 23 18.02 19.40 12.34
C CYS A 23 18.53 19.03 10.95
N HIS A 24 17.66 19.07 9.93
CA HIS A 24 17.97 18.75 8.53
C HIS A 24 18.49 17.33 8.27
N ALA A 25 18.42 16.43 9.26
CA ALA A 25 18.69 15.02 9.04
C ALA A 25 17.71 14.46 8.00
N ARG A 26 18.24 13.70 7.03
CA ARG A 26 17.44 12.98 6.04
C ARG A 26 16.67 11.88 6.72
N LEU A 27 15.45 11.64 6.29
CA LEU A 27 14.53 10.69 6.92
C LEU A 27 14.16 9.56 5.96
N GLY A 28 13.83 8.40 6.52
CA GLY A 28 13.27 7.29 5.78
C GLY A 28 12.63 6.28 6.71
N PHE A 29 11.55 5.64 6.26
CA PHE A 29 10.90 4.59 7.05
C PHE A 29 11.63 3.27 6.87
N ILE A 30 11.89 2.58 7.98
CA ILE A 30 12.53 1.27 8.04
C ILE A 30 11.44 0.22 8.31
N PRO A 31 11.00 -0.56 7.31
CA PRO A 31 9.88 -1.49 7.46
C PRO A 31 10.12 -2.56 8.54
N GLU A 32 11.34 -3.08 8.63
CA GLU A 32 11.75 -4.14 9.56
C GLU A 32 11.66 -3.67 11.02
N GLU A 33 12.00 -2.40 11.26
CA GLU A 33 11.95 -1.78 12.59
C GLU A 33 10.61 -1.08 12.87
N ARG A 34 9.76 -0.90 11.84
CA ARG A 34 8.51 -0.14 11.88
C ARG A 34 8.70 1.29 12.43
N ALA A 35 9.84 1.90 12.10
CA ALA A 35 10.30 3.17 12.64
C ALA A 35 10.78 4.13 11.55
N MET A 36 10.87 5.43 11.89
CA MET A 36 11.51 6.44 11.05
C MET A 36 12.96 6.59 11.46
N GLY A 37 13.88 6.25 10.56
CA GLY A 37 15.30 6.48 10.75
C GLY A 37 15.70 7.92 10.38
N ALA A 38 16.70 8.46 11.06
CA ALA A 38 17.33 9.73 10.69
C ALA A 38 18.77 9.49 10.24
N PHE A 39 19.21 10.18 9.18
CA PHE A 39 20.47 9.94 8.50
C PHE A 39 21.19 11.22 8.12
N PHE A 40 22.52 11.18 8.22
CA PHE A 40 23.41 12.12 7.57
C PHE A 40 23.91 11.52 6.26
N VAL A 41 23.84 12.30 5.18
CA VAL A 41 24.44 11.92 3.90
C VAL A 41 25.95 12.15 4.00
N GLN A 42 26.73 11.11 3.75
CA GLN A 42 28.19 11.19 3.71
C GLN A 42 28.69 11.41 2.28
N GLU A 43 30.01 11.50 2.13
CA GLU A 43 30.67 11.54 0.82
C GLU A 43 30.24 10.36 -0.05
N HIS A 44 30.09 10.60 -1.36
CA HIS A 44 29.57 9.64 -2.35
C HIS A 44 28.11 9.17 -2.14
N GLY A 45 27.35 9.83 -1.25
CA GLY A 45 25.91 9.60 -1.11
C GLY A 45 25.51 8.44 -0.21
N SER A 46 26.45 7.86 0.56
CA SER A 46 26.12 6.85 1.56
C SER A 46 25.34 7.47 2.74
N LEU A 47 24.50 6.66 3.40
CA LEU A 47 23.70 7.10 4.53
C LEU A 47 24.32 6.59 5.83
N ARG A 48 24.66 7.51 6.73
CA ARG A 48 25.00 7.19 8.12
C ARG A 48 23.82 7.51 9.02
N ARG A 49 23.28 6.51 9.71
CA ARG A 49 22.21 6.72 10.69
C ARG A 49 22.70 7.62 11.83
N CYS A 50 21.84 8.50 12.35
CA CYS A 50 22.19 9.43 13.41
C CYS A 50 22.39 8.76 14.77
N VAL A 51 21.95 7.50 14.90
CA VAL A 51 22.16 6.65 16.08
C VAL A 51 23.06 5.47 15.71
N ASP A 52 23.79 4.94 16.69
CA ASP A 52 24.65 3.78 16.50
C ASP A 52 23.81 2.56 16.10
N SER A 53 24.10 2.02 14.93
CA SER A 53 23.41 0.87 14.35
C SER A 53 24.40 0.04 13.55
N PRO A 54 24.48 -1.28 13.77
CA PRO A 54 25.32 -2.15 12.95
C PRO A 54 24.74 -2.34 11.54
N MET A 55 23.45 -2.06 11.35
CA MET A 55 22.78 -2.16 10.05
C MET A 55 22.96 -0.88 9.25
N SER A 56 23.27 -1.05 7.96
CA SER A 56 23.36 0.01 6.97
C SER A 56 22.12 0.02 6.07
N TRP A 57 21.66 1.21 5.72
CA TRP A 57 20.44 1.41 4.95
C TRP A 57 20.71 2.26 3.72
N ARG A 58 19.91 2.05 2.69
CA ARG A 58 19.87 2.88 1.47
C ARG A 58 18.43 3.18 1.10
N TYR A 59 18.23 4.28 0.37
CA TYR A 59 16.92 4.60 -0.19
C TYR A 59 16.49 3.56 -1.22
N CYS A 60 15.18 3.30 -1.28
CA CYS A 60 14.57 2.54 -2.36
C CYS A 60 14.95 3.14 -3.73
N ALA A 61 15.16 2.32 -4.75
CA ALA A 61 15.44 2.78 -6.12
C ALA A 61 14.33 3.72 -6.66
N ASN A 62 13.10 3.60 -6.17
CA ASN A 62 11.98 4.48 -6.51
C ASN A 62 11.95 5.80 -5.70
N ALA A 63 12.99 6.13 -4.94
CA ALA A 63 13.04 7.38 -4.18
C ALA A 63 13.21 8.61 -5.07
N GLN A 64 13.93 8.50 -6.17
CA GLN A 64 14.29 9.63 -7.04
C GLN A 64 13.42 9.77 -8.29
N ASN A 65 12.52 8.82 -8.54
CA ASN A 65 11.58 8.89 -9.67
C ASN A 65 10.19 9.41 -9.23
N ALA A 66 9.23 9.37 -10.15
CA ALA A 66 7.88 9.88 -9.92
C ALA A 66 7.20 9.34 -8.64
N CYS A 67 7.49 8.09 -8.24
CA CYS A 67 6.98 7.49 -7.00
C CYS A 67 7.34 8.27 -5.73
N ALA A 68 8.50 8.93 -5.72
CA ALA A 68 9.06 9.61 -4.54
C ALA A 68 9.02 8.74 -3.27
N CYS A 69 9.47 7.47 -3.38
CA CYS A 69 9.42 6.52 -2.27
C CYS A 69 10.29 6.96 -1.08
N THR A 70 9.73 6.90 0.13
CA THR A 70 10.41 7.31 1.38
C THR A 70 10.85 6.14 2.24
N TRP A 71 10.68 4.91 1.77
CA TRP A 71 11.07 3.71 2.50
C TRP A 71 12.51 3.31 2.18
N LEU A 72 13.15 2.71 3.19
CA LEU A 72 14.53 2.25 3.11
C LEU A 72 14.58 0.76 2.78
N VAL A 73 15.78 0.36 2.37
CA VAL A 73 16.18 -1.02 2.09
C VAL A 73 17.49 -1.25 2.80
N ARG A 74 17.71 -2.44 3.36
CA ARG A 74 19.05 -2.79 3.86
C ARG A 74 20.06 -2.70 2.73
N SER A 75 21.27 -2.25 3.03
CA SER A 75 22.30 -2.08 2.00
C SER A 75 22.76 -3.41 1.43
N ASP A 76 22.70 -4.49 2.21
CA ASP A 76 23.05 -5.86 1.82
C ASP A 76 21.89 -6.64 1.18
N ASP A 77 20.70 -6.05 1.06
CA ASP A 77 19.60 -6.68 0.34
C ASP A 77 19.88 -6.65 -1.17
N ALA A 78 19.76 -7.83 -1.80
CA ALA A 78 20.01 -8.04 -3.22
C ALA A 78 19.10 -7.21 -4.15
N SER A 79 17.89 -6.84 -3.72
CA SER A 79 16.99 -6.04 -4.55
C SER A 79 17.02 -4.56 -4.18
N ALA A 80 17.03 -3.72 -5.20
CA ALA A 80 17.11 -2.28 -5.04
C ALA A 80 15.82 -1.64 -4.47
N LEU A 81 14.69 -2.36 -4.49
CA LEU A 81 13.37 -1.88 -4.10
C LEU A 81 13.07 -2.17 -2.62
N CYS A 82 12.27 -1.34 -1.97
CA CYS A 82 11.78 -1.61 -0.60
C CYS A 82 10.63 -2.61 -0.59
N LEU A 83 10.26 -3.09 0.60
CA LEU A 83 9.15 -4.03 0.80
C LEU A 83 7.86 -3.59 0.08
N SER A 84 7.49 -2.31 0.16
CA SER A 84 6.32 -1.78 -0.57
C SER A 84 6.47 -1.87 -2.08
N CYS A 85 7.55 -1.32 -2.64
CA CYS A 85 7.72 -1.22 -4.09
C CYS A 85 7.91 -2.60 -4.76
N ARG A 86 8.44 -3.60 -4.06
CA ARG A 86 8.52 -4.99 -4.56
C ARG A 86 7.17 -5.64 -4.80
N LEU A 87 6.12 -5.14 -4.15
CA LEU A 87 4.76 -5.64 -4.36
C LEU A 87 4.12 -5.04 -5.62
N THR A 88 4.69 -4.04 -6.27
CA THR A 88 4.09 -3.48 -7.50
C THR A 88 4.68 -4.16 -8.73
N ALA A 89 3.84 -4.89 -9.45
CA ALA A 89 4.21 -5.59 -10.68
C ALA A 89 4.03 -4.69 -11.92
N THR A 90 3.06 -3.78 -11.91
CA THR A 90 2.78 -2.90 -13.06
C THR A 90 2.46 -1.49 -12.60
N ILE A 91 3.02 -0.51 -13.31
CA ILE A 91 2.77 0.93 -13.11
C ILE A 91 2.25 1.52 -14.44
N PRO A 92 1.50 2.64 -14.41
CA PRO A 92 1.04 3.28 -15.63
C PRO A 92 2.21 3.90 -16.42
N ASP A 93 2.00 4.24 -17.69
CA ASP A 93 3.04 4.87 -18.53
C ASP A 93 3.52 6.20 -17.93
N GLN A 94 4.81 6.28 -17.62
CA GLN A 94 5.43 7.41 -16.93
C GLN A 94 5.76 8.59 -17.87
N ASN A 95 5.46 8.51 -19.17
CA ASN A 95 5.55 9.65 -20.09
C ASN A 95 4.47 10.72 -19.83
N TYR A 96 3.44 10.41 -19.04
CA TYR A 96 2.33 11.31 -18.74
C TYR A 96 2.39 11.80 -17.28
N ALA A 97 2.35 13.11 -17.06
CA ALA A 97 2.42 13.72 -15.74
C ALA A 97 1.33 13.20 -14.78
N ASP A 98 0.10 13.02 -15.27
CA ASP A 98 -1.00 12.47 -14.48
C ASP A 98 -0.72 11.05 -13.99
N ASN A 99 -0.04 10.23 -14.80
CA ASN A 99 0.33 8.86 -14.43
C ASN A 99 1.48 8.84 -13.41
N GLN A 100 2.41 9.79 -13.51
CA GLN A 100 3.47 9.99 -12.51
C GLN A 100 2.86 10.34 -11.14
N GLN A 101 1.91 11.28 -11.13
CA GLN A 101 1.17 11.66 -9.92
C GLN A 101 0.33 10.49 -9.38
N ALA A 102 -0.39 9.78 -10.25
CA ALA A 102 -1.18 8.62 -9.87
C ALA A 102 -0.33 7.54 -9.19
N TRP A 103 0.84 7.23 -9.77
CA TRP A 103 1.75 6.25 -9.20
C TRP A 103 2.24 6.66 -7.80
N ARG A 104 2.62 7.94 -7.63
CA ARG A 104 3.03 8.49 -6.33
C ARG A 104 1.94 8.32 -5.27
N ASP A 105 0.70 8.67 -5.59
CA ASP A 105 -0.42 8.65 -4.67
C ASP A 105 -0.85 7.22 -4.30
N LEU A 106 -0.87 6.32 -5.29
CA LEU A 106 -1.15 4.89 -5.07
C LEU A 106 -0.09 4.24 -4.20
N GLU A 107 1.19 4.48 -4.46
CA GLU A 107 2.27 3.97 -3.63
C GLU A 107 2.26 4.57 -2.22
N ALA A 108 1.91 5.85 -2.07
CA ALA A 108 1.75 6.46 -0.75
C ALA A 108 0.59 5.82 0.04
N ALA A 109 -0.56 5.60 -0.60
CA ALA A 109 -1.70 4.91 0.02
C ALA A 109 -1.36 3.46 0.37
N LYS A 110 -0.69 2.73 -0.53
CA LYS A 110 -0.21 1.36 -0.28
C LYS A 110 0.75 1.30 0.90
N ARG A 111 1.72 2.22 1.01
CA ARG A 111 2.64 2.28 2.16
C ARG A 111 1.90 2.50 3.48
N ASN A 112 0.85 3.33 3.49
CA ASN A 112 0.02 3.51 4.68
C ASN A 112 -0.73 2.23 5.06
N TRP A 113 -1.34 1.56 4.08
CA TRP A 113 -1.96 0.25 4.28
C TRP A 113 -0.94 -0.78 4.81
N LEU A 114 0.21 -0.88 4.15
CA LEU A 114 1.25 -1.85 4.46
C LEU A 114 1.85 -1.62 5.85
N ALA A 115 1.98 -0.37 6.30
CA ALA A 115 2.38 -0.07 7.67
C ALA A 115 1.40 -0.66 8.71
N THR A 116 0.08 -0.60 8.45
CA THR A 116 -0.92 -1.27 9.30
C THR A 116 -0.79 -2.79 9.25
N VAL A 117 -0.58 -3.36 8.07
CA VAL A 117 -0.37 -4.81 7.89
C VAL A 117 0.84 -5.31 8.70
N LEU A 118 1.94 -4.54 8.69
CA LEU A 118 3.14 -4.84 9.47
C LEU A 118 2.92 -4.72 10.99
N ASP A 119 2.10 -3.76 11.43
CA ASP A 119 1.73 -3.63 12.85
C ASP A 119 0.86 -4.82 13.31
N LEU A 120 0.00 -5.34 12.42
CA LEU A 120 -0.83 -6.53 12.64
C LEU A 120 -0.05 -7.85 12.50
N HIS A 121 1.23 -7.82 12.15
CA HIS A 121 2.07 -9.00 11.90
C HIS A 121 1.49 -9.95 10.85
N LEU A 122 0.74 -9.42 9.88
CA LEU A 122 0.20 -10.20 8.77
C LEU A 122 1.31 -10.55 7.77
N PRO A 123 1.23 -11.71 7.09
CA PRO A 123 2.25 -12.15 6.15
C PRO A 123 2.29 -11.26 4.91
N VAL A 124 3.48 -10.71 4.60
CA VAL A 124 3.73 -9.92 3.40
C VAL A 124 4.80 -10.62 2.57
N ARG A 125 4.38 -11.28 1.48
CA ARG A 125 5.27 -11.90 0.50
C ARG A 125 4.94 -11.39 -0.88
N SER A 126 5.94 -10.99 -1.66
CA SER A 126 5.71 -10.65 -3.07
C SER A 126 5.43 -11.90 -3.88
N ARG A 127 4.64 -11.78 -4.95
CA ARG A 127 4.49 -12.83 -5.96
C ARG A 127 5.81 -13.36 -6.51
N SER A 128 6.83 -12.52 -6.61
CA SER A 128 8.17 -12.94 -7.06
C SER A 128 8.88 -13.87 -6.06
N ALA A 129 8.56 -13.77 -4.77
CA ALA A 129 9.13 -14.61 -3.72
C ALA A 129 8.25 -15.84 -3.43
N ASP A 130 6.94 -15.73 -3.63
CA ASP A 130 5.96 -16.78 -3.41
C ASP A 130 4.95 -16.75 -4.58
N PRO A 131 5.20 -17.50 -5.67
CA PRO A 131 4.35 -17.44 -6.86
C PRO A 131 2.92 -17.90 -6.61
N GLU A 132 2.68 -18.79 -5.65
CA GLU A 132 1.36 -19.36 -5.38
C GLU A 132 0.53 -18.51 -4.43
N HIS A 133 1.13 -18.03 -3.33
CA HIS A 133 0.41 -17.34 -2.26
C HIS A 133 0.84 -15.89 -2.06
N GLY A 134 1.76 -15.38 -2.88
CA GLY A 134 2.25 -14.02 -2.79
C GLY A 134 1.27 -12.97 -3.30
N LEU A 135 1.56 -11.72 -2.93
CA LEU A 135 0.79 -10.55 -3.28
C LEU A 135 1.50 -9.73 -4.37
N SER A 136 0.74 -9.24 -5.34
CA SER A 136 1.17 -8.24 -6.31
C SER A 136 0.09 -7.17 -6.52
N PHE A 137 0.53 -5.97 -6.86
CA PHE A 137 -0.30 -4.83 -7.22
C PHE A 137 -0.04 -4.41 -8.66
N HIS A 138 -1.12 -4.17 -9.39
CA HIS A 138 -1.10 -3.64 -10.74
C HIS A 138 -1.82 -2.29 -10.76
N PHE A 139 -1.07 -1.23 -10.98
CA PHE A 139 -1.61 0.11 -11.15
C PHE A 139 -1.81 0.35 -12.64
N LEU A 140 -3.05 0.23 -13.09
CA LEU A 140 -3.38 0.26 -14.51
C LEU A 140 -4.19 1.51 -14.84
N ARG A 141 -3.86 2.16 -15.96
CA ARG A 141 -4.64 3.25 -16.53
C ARG A 141 -5.40 2.70 -17.73
N GLN A 142 -6.69 2.99 -17.82
CA GLN A 142 -7.46 2.62 -19.00
C GLN A 142 -6.93 3.37 -20.24
N VAL A 143 -6.53 2.62 -21.26
CA VAL A 143 -6.08 3.14 -22.56
C VAL A 143 -7.10 2.84 -23.66
N ASP A 144 -7.87 1.77 -23.52
CA ASP A 144 -8.89 1.32 -24.46
C ASP A 144 -10.27 1.32 -23.78
N PHE A 145 -11.21 2.09 -24.33
CA PHE A 145 -12.57 2.18 -23.79
C PHE A 145 -13.38 0.89 -23.95
N SER A 146 -12.99 0.00 -24.87
CA SER A 146 -13.61 -1.32 -25.03
C SER A 146 -13.17 -2.33 -23.96
N ARG A 147 -12.09 -2.03 -23.22
CA ARG A 147 -11.54 -2.89 -22.15
C ARG A 147 -11.39 -2.08 -20.86
N PRO A 148 -12.46 -1.94 -20.07
CA PRO A 148 -12.39 -1.18 -18.83
C PRO A 148 -11.40 -1.82 -17.85
N VAL A 149 -10.59 -0.98 -17.21
CA VAL A 149 -9.75 -1.39 -16.08
C VAL A 149 -10.61 -1.34 -14.83
N LEU A 150 -10.88 -2.50 -14.24
CA LEU A 150 -11.62 -2.62 -12.99
C LEU A 150 -10.65 -2.78 -11.83
N THR A 151 -10.93 -2.08 -10.73
CA THR A 151 -10.28 -2.34 -9.45
C THR A 151 -10.83 -3.66 -8.90
N GLY A 152 -9.94 -4.55 -8.45
CA GLY A 152 -10.36 -5.87 -8.00
C GLY A 152 -9.19 -6.75 -7.57
N HIS A 153 -9.53 -7.90 -7.00
CA HIS A 153 -8.60 -8.92 -6.53
C HIS A 153 -8.80 -10.23 -7.30
N ALA A 154 -7.70 -10.85 -7.72
CA ALA A 154 -7.68 -12.19 -8.30
C ALA A 154 -6.51 -13.01 -7.73
N ALA A 155 -6.80 -13.88 -6.76
CA ALA A 155 -5.86 -14.86 -6.19
C ALA A 155 -4.54 -14.30 -5.66
N GLY A 156 -4.50 -13.04 -5.17
CA GLY A 156 -3.28 -12.35 -4.73
C GLY A 156 -2.73 -11.32 -5.73
N GLU A 157 -3.29 -11.23 -6.93
CA GLU A 157 -3.04 -10.13 -7.86
C GLU A 157 -4.14 -9.07 -7.69
N ILE A 158 -3.76 -7.91 -7.18
CA ILE A 158 -4.68 -6.79 -6.93
C ILE A 158 -4.49 -5.73 -8.00
N THR A 159 -5.54 -5.45 -8.75
CA THR A 159 -5.55 -4.33 -9.70
C THR A 159 -6.20 -3.12 -9.04
N ILE A 160 -5.53 -1.97 -9.09
CA ILE A 160 -6.13 -0.67 -8.74
C ILE A 160 -6.10 0.20 -9.99
N ASN A 161 -7.28 0.69 -10.41
CA ASN A 161 -7.35 1.62 -11.52
C ASN A 161 -6.71 2.96 -11.11
N ALA A 162 -5.71 3.41 -11.87
CA ALA A 162 -5.01 4.66 -11.63
C ALA A 162 -5.92 5.89 -11.72
N VAL A 163 -7.09 5.80 -12.34
CA VAL A 163 -8.09 6.89 -12.29
C VAL A 163 -8.58 7.17 -10.87
N GLU A 164 -8.52 6.20 -9.96
CA GLU A 164 -8.92 6.40 -8.55
C GLU A 164 -8.01 7.39 -7.83
N SER A 165 -6.80 7.68 -8.33
CA SER A 165 -5.94 8.71 -7.75
C SER A 165 -6.45 10.13 -8.04
N ASP A 166 -7.22 10.33 -9.11
CA ASP A 166 -7.81 11.62 -9.45
C ASP A 166 -8.94 11.96 -8.45
N PRO A 167 -8.80 13.02 -7.63
CA PRO A 167 -9.79 13.38 -6.64
C PRO A 167 -11.14 13.79 -7.26
N VAL A 168 -11.16 14.35 -8.48
CA VAL A 168 -12.38 14.74 -9.18
C VAL A 168 -13.14 13.50 -9.61
N GLN A 169 -12.46 12.55 -10.26
CA GLN A 169 -13.09 11.30 -10.68
C GLN A 169 -13.57 10.48 -9.48
N ARG A 170 -12.75 10.40 -8.43
CA ARG A 170 -13.12 9.70 -7.20
C ARG A 170 -14.35 10.33 -6.53
N ALA A 171 -14.45 11.66 -6.50
CA ALA A 171 -15.62 12.36 -5.97
C ALA A 171 -16.88 12.09 -6.81
N ARG A 172 -16.76 12.10 -8.15
CA ARG A 172 -17.85 11.73 -9.06
C ARG A 172 -18.34 10.30 -8.84
N SER A 173 -17.43 9.33 -8.81
CA SER A 173 -17.77 7.92 -8.57
C SER A 173 -18.38 7.71 -7.19
N LYS A 174 -17.83 8.35 -6.16
CA LYS A 174 -18.38 8.35 -4.79
C LYS A 174 -19.83 8.82 -4.75
N GLN A 175 -20.16 9.90 -5.46
CA GLN A 175 -21.52 10.42 -5.53
C GLN A 175 -22.45 9.51 -6.35
N ALA A 176 -21.97 9.02 -7.50
CA ALA A 176 -22.76 8.18 -8.40
C ALA A 176 -23.11 6.81 -7.79
N LEU A 177 -22.18 6.23 -7.00
CA LEU A 177 -22.34 4.91 -6.40
C LEU A 177 -22.79 4.95 -4.94
N MET A 178 -23.04 6.15 -4.39
CA MET A 178 -23.39 6.35 -2.98
C MET A 178 -22.39 5.69 -2.00
N GLU A 179 -21.10 5.75 -2.33
CA GLU A 179 -20.02 5.12 -1.55
C GLU A 179 -19.30 6.15 -0.67
N PRO A 180 -19.72 6.37 0.60
CA PRO A 180 -19.13 7.41 1.45
C PRO A 180 -17.62 7.21 1.69
N TYR A 181 -17.12 5.98 1.57
CA TYR A 181 -15.74 5.60 1.87
C TYR A 181 -14.87 5.26 0.63
N ARG A 182 -15.09 5.91 -0.52
CA ARG A 182 -14.21 5.74 -1.69
C ARG A 182 -12.91 6.54 -1.55
N THR A 183 -11.86 5.90 -1.01
CA THR A 183 -10.51 6.46 -0.88
C THR A 183 -9.49 5.47 -1.41
N LEU A 184 -8.30 5.94 -1.82
CA LEU A 184 -7.22 5.03 -2.25
C LEU A 184 -6.87 4.00 -1.16
N LEU A 185 -6.74 4.45 0.08
CA LEU A 185 -6.50 3.57 1.22
C LEU A 185 -7.65 2.57 1.42
N GLY A 186 -8.89 2.99 1.18
CA GLY A 186 -10.08 2.14 1.19
C GLY A 186 -9.97 1.01 0.17
N HIS A 187 -9.57 1.30 -1.08
CA HIS A 187 -9.36 0.26 -2.09
C HIS A 187 -8.26 -0.73 -1.68
N PHE A 188 -7.11 -0.27 -1.16
CA PHE A 188 -6.09 -1.19 -0.65
C PHE A 188 -6.61 -2.09 0.48
N ARG A 189 -7.42 -1.54 1.40
CA ARG A 189 -8.03 -2.32 2.48
C ARG A 189 -9.04 -3.34 1.97
N HIS A 190 -9.90 -2.95 1.03
CA HIS A 190 -10.92 -3.83 0.47
C HIS A 190 -10.29 -4.98 -0.31
N GLU A 191 -9.48 -4.68 -1.32
CA GLU A 191 -8.92 -5.71 -2.20
C GLU A 191 -7.94 -6.62 -1.47
N SER A 192 -7.14 -6.07 -0.55
CA SER A 192 -6.25 -6.90 0.25
C SER A 192 -7.00 -7.67 1.34
N GLY A 193 -8.21 -7.25 1.70
CA GLY A 193 -9.11 -8.00 2.57
C GLY A 193 -9.50 -9.33 1.94
N HIS A 194 -9.85 -9.33 0.65
CA HIS A 194 -10.10 -10.56 -0.12
C HIS A 194 -8.88 -11.47 -0.14
N TYR A 195 -7.69 -10.91 -0.40
CA TYR A 195 -6.43 -11.66 -0.36
C TYR A 195 -6.18 -12.33 1.01
N TYR A 196 -6.32 -11.59 2.11
CA TYR A 196 -6.11 -12.18 3.44
C TYR A 196 -7.22 -13.15 3.85
N TRP A 197 -8.45 -12.96 3.37
CA TRP A 197 -9.51 -13.93 3.58
C TRP A 197 -9.18 -15.26 2.88
N ASP A 198 -8.69 -15.21 1.64
CA ASP A 198 -8.22 -16.39 0.92
C ASP A 198 -7.08 -17.10 1.65
N LEU A 199 -6.12 -16.32 2.15
CA LEU A 199 -4.91 -16.85 2.79
C LEU A 199 -5.16 -17.39 4.20
N LEU A 200 -6.02 -16.75 4.99
CA LEU A 200 -6.17 -17.00 6.42
C LEU A 200 -7.47 -17.71 6.79
N ILE A 201 -8.54 -17.54 6.00
CA ILE A 201 -9.90 -17.95 6.38
C ILE A 201 -10.39 -19.13 5.54
N ARG A 202 -10.39 -19.00 4.20
CA ARG A 202 -11.09 -19.90 3.25
C ARG A 202 -10.95 -21.39 3.57
N ASN A 203 -9.72 -21.84 3.85
CA ASN A 203 -9.40 -23.25 4.09
C ASN A 203 -8.89 -23.50 5.53
N SER A 204 -9.46 -22.79 6.51
CA SER A 204 -9.03 -22.85 7.90
C SER A 204 -10.19 -23.20 8.85
N LEU A 205 -9.85 -23.44 10.12
CA LEU A 205 -10.83 -23.59 11.20
C LEU A 205 -11.60 -22.29 11.52
N LEU A 206 -11.20 -21.16 10.94
CA LEU A 206 -11.84 -19.86 11.16
C LEU A 206 -13.05 -19.62 10.25
N ILE A 207 -13.32 -20.50 9.28
CA ILE A 207 -14.42 -20.29 8.32
C ILE A 207 -15.79 -20.28 9.01
N GLU A 208 -16.05 -21.18 9.95
CA GLU A 208 -17.33 -21.22 10.67
C GLU A 208 -17.51 -20.01 11.61
N PRO A 209 -16.52 -19.62 12.43
CA PRO A 209 -16.57 -18.35 13.17
C PRO A 209 -16.77 -17.11 12.29
N PHE A 210 -16.14 -17.07 11.11
CA PHE A 210 -16.32 -15.98 10.14
C PHE A 210 -17.77 -15.91 9.68
N ARG A 211 -18.36 -17.03 9.27
CA ARG A 211 -19.76 -17.09 8.80
C ARG A 211 -20.75 -16.67 9.87
N ALA A 212 -20.51 -17.04 11.12
CA ALA A 212 -21.35 -16.66 12.25
C ALA A 212 -21.34 -15.15 12.52
N LEU A 213 -20.25 -14.45 12.22
CA LEU A 213 -20.08 -13.02 12.50
C LEU A 213 -20.39 -12.11 11.29
N PHE A 214 -20.04 -12.56 10.09
CA PHE A 214 -20.06 -11.72 8.88
C PHE A 214 -21.06 -12.21 7.82
N GLY A 215 -21.76 -13.32 8.08
CA GLY A 215 -22.66 -13.96 7.14
C GLY A 215 -21.97 -15.01 6.27
N ASP A 216 -22.78 -15.81 5.60
CA ASP A 216 -22.30 -16.92 4.74
C ASP A 216 -21.86 -16.40 3.37
N GLU A 217 -20.57 -16.45 3.11
CA GLU A 217 -19.96 -15.97 1.87
C GLU A 217 -20.36 -16.78 0.62
N ARG A 218 -20.98 -17.96 0.81
CA ARG A 218 -21.47 -18.80 -0.29
C ARG A 218 -22.76 -18.27 -0.90
N ALA A 219 -23.43 -17.30 -0.25
CA ALA A 219 -24.57 -16.62 -0.82
C ALA A 219 -24.19 -15.89 -2.11
N SER A 220 -25.11 -15.82 -3.07
CA SER A 220 -24.89 -15.10 -4.32
C SER A 220 -24.67 -13.61 -4.03
N TYR A 221 -23.62 -13.04 -4.64
CA TYR A 221 -23.34 -11.60 -4.54
C TYR A 221 -24.53 -10.76 -5.00
N ALA A 222 -25.23 -11.19 -6.06
CA ALA A 222 -26.41 -10.49 -6.57
C ALA A 222 -27.56 -10.52 -5.55
N ASP A 223 -27.76 -11.66 -4.89
CA ASP A 223 -28.83 -11.82 -3.89
C ASP A 223 -28.51 -11.00 -2.63
N ALA A 224 -27.26 -11.01 -2.17
CA ALA A 224 -26.80 -10.19 -1.05
C ALA A 224 -26.94 -8.69 -1.33
N LEU A 225 -26.61 -8.25 -2.55
CA LEU A 225 -26.76 -6.86 -2.97
C LEU A 225 -28.24 -6.44 -3.02
N ALA A 226 -29.09 -7.28 -3.62
CA ALA A 226 -30.54 -7.04 -3.65
C ALA A 226 -31.12 -6.91 -2.23
N GLN A 227 -30.72 -7.82 -1.33
CA GLN A 227 -31.17 -7.82 0.06
C GLN A 227 -30.71 -6.56 0.82
N HIS A 228 -29.47 -6.10 0.59
CA HIS A 228 -28.98 -4.84 1.14
C HIS A 228 -29.76 -3.62 0.62
N HIS A 229 -30.11 -3.59 -0.67
CA HIS A 229 -30.92 -2.50 -1.23
C HIS A 229 -32.36 -2.49 -0.72
N GLU A 230 -32.96 -3.66 -0.47
CA GLU A 230 -34.32 -3.77 0.04
C GLU A 230 -34.44 -3.52 1.55
N PHE A 231 -33.48 -4.02 2.35
CA PHE A 231 -33.61 -4.06 3.81
C PHE A 231 -32.52 -3.28 4.57
N GLY A 232 -31.52 -2.73 3.87
CA GLY A 232 -30.35 -2.11 4.47
C GLY A 232 -29.33 -3.13 4.99
N THR A 233 -28.29 -2.67 5.68
CA THR A 233 -27.30 -3.54 6.31
C THR A 233 -27.95 -4.39 7.39
N THR A 234 -27.79 -5.71 7.30
CA THR A 234 -28.10 -6.64 8.39
C THR A 234 -27.22 -6.29 9.61
N PRO A 235 -27.77 -6.23 10.85
CA PRO A 235 -27.04 -5.79 12.03
C PRO A 235 -25.79 -6.62 12.34
#